data_AF-A0AAW0S1B8-F1
#
_entry.id   AF-A0AAW0S1B8-F1
#
_cell.length_a   1.000
_cell.length_b   1.000
_cell.length_c   1.000
_cell.angle_alpha   90.00
_cell.angle_beta   90.00
_cell.angle_gamma   90.00
#
_symmetry.space_group_name_H-M   'P 1'
#
loop_
_entity.id
_entity.type
_entity.pdbx_description
1 polymer ?
#
loop_
_entity_poly.entity_id
_entity_poly.type
_entity_poly.pdbx_seq_one_letter_code
_entity_poly.pdbx_strand_id
1 'polypeptide(L)'
;MPFSEYIQLNDGNKIPLIAFGVGTSVSRRWGNPEGLPELLKTALQAGYRHIDTAEANMLPLVEYENENEVAEGIRMSGVPRKDIFITAKDLSIKGVTTEQALRKTLQNLGVEYVDLYLIHNAMFAKNDADLQRKWAEMEAVKELGLAKSIGVSNLEQQRIQAILKTAKVPPAINQIELHPYFQRTELVSWLQQQNIALACYSPLAPLRSGSFGGRPGPVDDIFQALAKKYNVDESEIGLRWAIDQGHVVITTSSKPERIQGYAKKLPSFKLTTDEISDIAELGRKKAFAAFWHAFAPSGGDNFRLLSSRREDLIQDNWPKHNINAKSADIVDTWGPAELLSASSHEGPFAMWIGREILCTEDFKGNQYHWNEAFDLNHVS
;
A
#
# COMPACT_ATOMS: atom_id res chain seq x y z
N MET A 1 -27.24 -3.03 -10.03
CA MET A 1 -27.23 -2.94 -8.55
C MET A 1 -25.80 -2.63 -8.13
N PRO A 2 -25.56 -1.67 -7.24
CA PRO A 2 -24.22 -1.40 -6.73
C PRO A 2 -23.65 -2.65 -6.05
N PHE A 3 -22.33 -2.75 -6.00
CA PHE A 3 -21.66 -3.81 -5.25
C PHE A 3 -21.99 -3.63 -3.76
N SER A 4 -22.94 -4.42 -3.25
CA SER A 4 -23.60 -4.19 -1.95
C SER A 4 -23.05 -5.06 -0.82
N GLU A 5 -22.03 -5.88 -1.09
CA GLU A 5 -21.42 -6.70 -0.06
C GLU A 5 -20.55 -5.84 0.86
N TYR A 6 -20.70 -6.08 2.16
CA TYR A 6 -20.00 -5.38 3.22
C TYR A 6 -19.61 -6.36 4.30
N ILE A 7 -18.65 -5.96 5.14
CA ILE A 7 -18.41 -6.61 6.43
C ILE A 7 -18.75 -5.63 7.56
N GLN A 8 -19.14 -6.18 8.70
CA GLN A 8 -19.34 -5.41 9.92
C GLN A 8 -18.02 -5.35 10.70
N LEU A 9 -17.58 -4.15 11.02
CA LEU A 9 -16.42 -3.90 11.86
C LEU A 9 -16.76 -4.14 13.34
N ASN A 10 -15.75 -4.29 14.19
CA ASN A 10 -15.94 -4.53 15.62
C ASN A 10 -16.56 -3.36 16.39
N ASP A 11 -16.62 -2.17 15.79
CA ASP A 11 -17.31 -0.99 16.32
C ASP A 11 -18.73 -0.83 15.76
N GLY A 12 -19.22 -1.83 15.02
CA GLY A 12 -20.58 -1.90 14.49
C GLY A 12 -20.77 -1.24 13.12
N ASN A 13 -19.81 -0.45 12.63
CA ASN A 13 -19.86 0.18 11.32
C ASN A 13 -19.77 -0.87 10.19
N LYS A 14 -20.30 -0.54 9.01
CA LYS A 14 -20.26 -1.41 7.82
C LYS A 14 -19.30 -0.83 6.79
N ILE A 15 -18.38 -1.65 6.30
CA ILE A 15 -17.40 -1.27 5.27
C ILE A 15 -17.68 -2.05 3.97
N PRO A 16 -17.83 -1.38 2.81
CA PRO A 16 -17.98 -2.08 1.54
C PRO A 16 -16.73 -2.89 1.18
N LEU A 17 -16.93 -4.10 0.67
CA LEU A 17 -15.86 -5.08 0.42
C LEU A 17 -14.94 -4.71 -0.74
N ILE A 18 -15.29 -3.74 -1.60
CA ILE A 18 -14.40 -3.26 -2.66
C ILE A 18 -14.16 -1.75 -2.57
N ALA A 19 -12.90 -1.38 -2.45
CA ALA A 19 -12.45 0.01 -2.46
C ALA A 19 -11.78 0.36 -3.79
N PHE A 20 -12.05 1.56 -4.29
CA PHE A 20 -11.22 2.18 -5.32
C PHE A 20 -10.03 2.88 -4.65
N GLY A 21 -8.84 2.32 -4.84
CA GLY A 21 -7.59 2.87 -4.31
C GLY A 21 -7.06 4.01 -5.17
N VAL A 22 -6.67 5.12 -4.54
CA VAL A 22 -6.10 6.28 -5.24
C VAL A 22 -4.58 6.41 -5.07
N GLY A 23 -3.92 5.34 -4.61
CA GLY A 23 -2.46 5.22 -4.60
C GLY A 23 -1.90 4.50 -5.83
N THR A 24 -0.58 4.26 -5.82
CA THR A 24 0.15 3.42 -6.80
C THR A 24 -0.07 3.82 -8.27
N SER A 25 -0.93 3.13 -9.03
CA SER A 25 -1.08 3.35 -10.48
C SER A 25 -1.66 4.70 -10.88
N VAL A 26 -2.32 5.39 -9.95
CA VAL A 26 -2.89 6.73 -10.15
C VAL A 26 -2.24 7.77 -9.22
N SER A 27 -1.11 7.42 -8.59
CA SER A 27 -0.33 8.37 -7.82
C SER A 27 0.64 9.15 -8.72
N ARG A 28 0.99 10.36 -8.29
CA ARG A 28 1.96 11.22 -8.98
C ARG A 28 3.37 10.61 -9.05
N ARG A 29 3.71 9.73 -8.10
CA ARG A 29 5.06 9.15 -7.95
C ARG A 29 5.27 7.87 -8.76
N TRP A 30 4.25 7.00 -8.83
CA TRP A 30 4.39 5.64 -9.35
C TRP A 30 3.50 5.34 -10.56
N GLY A 31 2.60 6.26 -10.88
CA GLY A 31 1.54 6.05 -11.86
C GLY A 31 1.28 7.27 -12.71
N ASN A 32 0.11 7.29 -13.34
CA ASN A 32 -0.37 8.45 -14.07
C ASN A 32 -1.61 9.00 -13.34
N PRO A 33 -1.53 10.16 -12.67
CA PRO A 33 -2.65 10.78 -11.97
C PRO A 33 -3.68 11.41 -12.94
N GLU A 34 -3.36 11.48 -14.23
CA GLU A 34 -4.23 12.09 -15.24
C GLU A 34 -5.60 11.42 -15.27
N GLY A 35 -6.66 12.22 -15.15
CA GLY A 35 -8.03 11.76 -15.15
C GLY A 35 -8.51 11.11 -13.85
N LEU A 36 -7.79 11.24 -12.72
CA LEU A 36 -8.25 10.68 -11.43
C LEU A 36 -9.68 11.12 -11.05
N PRO A 37 -10.08 12.41 -11.19
CA PRO A 37 -11.47 12.81 -10.93
C PRO A 37 -12.48 12.05 -11.81
N GLU A 38 -12.20 11.86 -13.10
CA GLU A 38 -13.02 11.11 -14.04
C GLU A 38 -13.08 9.61 -13.71
N LEU A 39 -11.96 9.02 -13.27
CA LEU A 39 -11.89 7.62 -12.84
C LEU A 39 -12.72 7.39 -11.58
N LEU A 40 -12.63 8.29 -10.60
CA LEU A 40 -13.44 8.24 -9.38
C LEU A 40 -14.93 8.46 -9.65
N LYS A 41 -15.27 9.44 -10.49
CA LYS A 41 -16.63 9.62 -11.01
C LYS A 41 -17.13 8.32 -11.62
N THR A 42 -16.34 7.69 -12.49
CA THR A 42 -16.69 6.43 -13.16
C THR A 42 -16.90 5.30 -12.15
N ALA A 43 -16.00 5.15 -11.16
CA ALA A 43 -16.13 4.14 -10.12
C ALA A 43 -17.42 4.32 -9.30
N LEU A 44 -17.68 5.54 -8.82
CA LEU A 44 -18.87 5.84 -8.03
C LEU A 44 -20.16 5.65 -8.84
N GLN A 45 -20.18 6.05 -10.12
CA GLN A 45 -21.31 5.81 -11.02
C GLN A 45 -21.50 4.32 -11.37
N ALA A 46 -20.41 3.55 -11.45
CA ALA A 46 -20.46 2.10 -11.67
C ALA A 46 -20.97 1.32 -10.45
N GLY A 47 -20.99 1.95 -9.26
CA GLY A 47 -21.54 1.36 -8.04
C GLY A 47 -20.53 1.12 -6.92
N TYR A 48 -19.29 1.60 -7.05
CA TYR A 48 -18.36 1.66 -5.92
C TYR A 48 -18.91 2.59 -4.85
N ARG A 49 -18.73 2.21 -3.58
CA ARG A 49 -19.12 3.02 -2.42
C ARG A 49 -18.01 3.11 -1.39
N HIS A 50 -16.78 2.73 -1.75
CA HIS A 50 -15.63 2.82 -0.87
C HIS A 50 -14.44 3.36 -1.67
N ILE A 51 -13.83 4.43 -1.15
CA ILE A 51 -12.62 5.07 -1.67
C ILE A 51 -11.51 4.89 -0.63
N ASP A 52 -10.37 4.36 -1.06
CA ASP A 52 -9.17 4.26 -0.24
C ASP A 52 -8.15 5.30 -0.70
N THR A 53 -7.92 6.31 0.15
CA THR A 53 -6.90 7.34 -0.03
C THR A 53 -5.94 7.34 1.16
N ALA A 54 -4.88 8.14 1.09
CA ALA A 54 -4.02 8.45 2.21
C ALA A 54 -3.77 9.96 2.23
N GLU A 55 -3.28 10.45 3.37
CA GLU A 55 -3.08 11.88 3.60
C GLU A 55 -2.21 12.55 2.52
N ALA A 56 -2.74 13.64 1.94
CA ALA A 56 -1.98 14.56 1.10
C ALA A 56 -1.20 15.52 1.99
N ASN A 57 0.13 15.44 1.99
CA ASN A 57 0.93 16.30 2.86
C ASN A 57 1.95 17.18 2.13
N MET A 58 2.25 18.30 2.81
CA MET A 58 3.03 19.48 2.42
C MET A 58 4.50 19.25 2.05
N LEU A 59 4.88 18.01 1.75
CA LEU A 59 6.21 17.69 1.24
C LEU A 59 6.04 17.22 -0.20
N PRO A 60 6.70 17.85 -1.19
CA PRO A 60 6.53 17.59 -2.63
C PRO A 60 6.95 16.18 -3.08
N LEU A 61 7.29 15.29 -2.13
CA LEU A 61 7.78 13.93 -2.37
C LEU A 61 6.82 12.86 -1.83
N VAL A 62 5.66 13.23 -1.30
CA VAL A 62 4.70 12.29 -0.72
C VAL A 62 3.66 11.84 -1.75
N GLU A 63 3.36 10.55 -1.73
CA GLU A 63 2.66 9.77 -2.75
C GLU A 63 1.20 10.19 -3.04
N TYR A 64 0.60 11.05 -2.20
CA TYR A 64 -0.85 11.24 -2.14
C TYR A 64 -1.30 12.70 -2.20
N GLU A 65 -0.59 13.59 -2.89
CA GLU A 65 -1.11 14.93 -3.25
C GLU A 65 -2.27 14.84 -4.27
N ASN A 66 -3.33 14.11 -3.95
CA ASN A 66 -4.48 13.90 -4.82
C ASN A 66 -5.84 13.99 -4.11
N GLU A 67 -5.89 14.39 -2.84
CA GLU A 67 -7.15 14.52 -2.09
C GLU A 67 -8.10 15.57 -2.71
N ASN A 68 -7.58 16.63 -3.33
CA ASN A 68 -8.40 17.61 -4.05
C ASN A 68 -9.05 16.97 -5.30
N GLU A 69 -8.30 16.14 -6.03
CA GLU A 69 -8.79 15.35 -7.16
C GLU A 69 -9.82 14.31 -6.70
N VAL A 70 -9.64 13.75 -5.50
CA VAL A 70 -10.64 12.87 -4.87
C VAL A 70 -11.93 13.63 -4.59
N ALA A 71 -11.83 14.83 -3.99
CA ALA A 71 -12.98 15.70 -3.72
C ALA A 71 -13.74 16.03 -5.00
N GLU A 72 -13.01 16.38 -6.06
CA GLU A 72 -13.60 16.70 -7.37
C GLU A 72 -14.28 15.48 -7.98
N GLY A 73 -13.66 14.30 -7.96
CA GLY A 73 -14.27 13.06 -8.44
C GLY A 73 -15.55 12.68 -7.68
N ILE A 74 -15.57 12.86 -6.36
CA ILE A 74 -16.77 12.68 -5.53
C ILE A 74 -17.87 13.66 -5.96
N ARG A 75 -17.53 14.95 -6.09
CA ARG A 75 -18.48 16.00 -6.50
C ARG A 75 -19.07 15.72 -7.88
N MET A 76 -18.22 15.36 -8.85
CA MET A 76 -18.60 15.04 -10.22
C MET A 76 -19.50 13.80 -10.32
N SER A 77 -19.37 12.85 -9.38
CA SER A 77 -20.18 11.62 -9.37
C SER A 77 -21.66 11.86 -9.09
N GLY A 78 -21.99 12.93 -8.33
CA GLY A 78 -23.33 13.20 -7.83
C GLY A 78 -23.81 12.22 -6.75
N VAL A 79 -22.97 11.30 -6.27
CA VAL A 79 -23.33 10.35 -5.20
C VAL A 79 -23.31 11.08 -3.85
N PRO A 80 -24.37 10.97 -3.02
CA PRO A 80 -24.40 11.62 -1.72
C PRO A 80 -23.24 11.16 -0.81
N ARG A 81 -22.57 12.11 -0.13
CA ARG A 81 -21.45 11.82 0.80
C ARG A 81 -21.77 10.71 1.80
N LYS A 82 -22.98 10.69 2.35
CA LYS A 82 -23.44 9.67 3.32
C LYS A 82 -23.44 8.24 2.78
N ASP A 83 -23.45 8.08 1.46
CA ASP A 83 -23.44 6.77 0.79
C ASP A 83 -22.01 6.34 0.43
N ILE A 84 -21.00 7.21 0.60
CA ILE A 84 -19.61 6.92 0.25
C ILE A 84 -18.81 6.66 1.52
N PHE A 85 -18.15 5.51 1.60
CA PHE A 85 -17.20 5.16 2.65
C PHE A 85 -15.80 5.67 2.26
N ILE A 86 -15.25 6.62 3.00
CA ILE A 86 -13.91 7.16 2.73
C ILE A 86 -12.92 6.62 3.79
N THR A 87 -11.88 5.96 3.30
CA THR A 87 -10.71 5.56 4.10
C THR A 87 -9.56 6.53 3.84
N ALA A 88 -8.99 7.12 4.89
CA ALA A 88 -7.77 7.93 4.85
C ALA A 88 -6.73 7.40 5.84
N LYS A 89 -5.48 7.87 5.75
CA LYS A 89 -4.36 7.32 6.54
C LYS A 89 -3.45 8.41 7.08
N ASP A 90 -3.15 8.38 8.38
CA ASP A 90 -2.13 9.19 9.05
C ASP A 90 -0.73 8.66 8.69
N LEU A 91 0.09 9.49 8.05
CA LEU A 91 1.48 9.16 7.69
C LEU A 91 2.44 9.25 8.88
N SER A 92 1.96 9.71 10.04
CA SER A 92 2.72 9.91 11.27
C SER A 92 3.92 10.83 11.07
N ILE A 93 3.70 11.94 10.36
CA ILE A 93 4.73 12.94 10.12
C ILE A 93 5.20 13.53 11.45
N LYS A 94 6.53 13.56 11.63
CA LYS A 94 7.14 14.09 12.84
C LYS A 94 6.74 15.55 13.06
N GLY A 95 6.22 15.86 14.25
CA GLY A 95 5.79 17.21 14.63
C GLY A 95 4.38 17.56 14.19
N VAL A 96 3.67 16.66 13.50
CA VAL A 96 2.26 16.80 13.14
C VAL A 96 1.45 15.83 14.00
N THR A 97 0.46 16.35 14.73
CA THR A 97 -0.48 15.51 15.49
C THR A 97 -1.48 14.85 14.54
N THR A 98 -2.03 13.69 14.92
CA THR A 98 -3.07 13.00 14.14
C THR A 98 -4.30 13.89 13.88
N GLU A 99 -4.67 14.76 14.83
CA GLU A 99 -5.78 15.69 14.63
C GLU A 99 -5.47 16.73 13.55
N GLN A 100 -4.27 17.32 13.57
CA GLN A 100 -3.86 18.28 12.53
C GLN A 100 -3.83 17.64 11.15
N ALA A 101 -3.23 16.46 11.05
CA ALA A 101 -3.19 15.63 9.84
C ALA A 101 -4.60 15.36 9.30
N LEU A 102 -5.49 14.83 10.14
CA LEU A 102 -6.84 14.49 9.73
C LEU A 102 -7.65 15.74 9.33
N ARG A 103 -7.55 16.85 10.08
CA ARG A 103 -8.25 18.09 9.70
C ARG A 103 -7.80 18.61 8.36
N LYS A 104 -6.52 18.46 8.01
CA LYS A 104 -6.00 18.83 6.69
C LYS A 104 -6.58 17.92 5.60
N THR A 105 -6.59 16.61 5.80
CA THR A 105 -7.26 15.66 4.91
C THR A 105 -8.74 16.01 4.71
N LEU A 106 -9.48 16.28 5.79
CA LEU A 106 -10.89 16.66 5.74
C LEU A 106 -11.12 17.96 4.93
N GLN A 107 -10.24 18.95 5.12
CA GLN A 107 -10.26 20.19 4.35
C GLN A 107 -10.05 19.94 2.85
N ASN A 108 -9.03 19.16 2.48
CA ASN A 108 -8.72 18.87 1.09
C ASN A 108 -9.82 18.05 0.41
N LEU A 109 -10.40 17.08 1.13
CA LEU A 109 -11.52 16.27 0.66
C LEU A 109 -12.85 17.04 0.62
N GLY A 110 -12.96 18.17 1.32
CA GLY A 110 -14.20 18.94 1.45
C GLY A 110 -15.30 18.18 2.21
N VAL A 111 -14.94 17.41 3.24
CA VAL A 111 -15.87 16.59 4.04
C VAL A 111 -15.69 16.82 5.54
N GLU A 112 -16.73 16.57 6.33
CA GLU A 112 -16.70 16.78 7.79
C GLU A 112 -16.10 15.61 8.57
N TYR A 113 -16.09 14.41 7.98
CA TYR A 113 -15.55 13.20 8.58
C TYR A 113 -15.04 12.23 7.52
N VAL A 114 -14.18 11.29 7.93
CA VAL A 114 -13.88 10.06 7.18
C VAL A 114 -14.54 8.86 7.86
N ASP A 115 -14.88 7.83 7.08
CA ASP A 115 -15.54 6.64 7.60
C ASP A 115 -14.54 5.70 8.30
N LEU A 116 -13.29 5.70 7.83
CA LEU A 116 -12.17 4.99 8.42
C LEU A 116 -10.90 5.83 8.38
N TYR A 117 -10.18 5.89 9.50
CA TYR A 117 -8.85 6.49 9.56
C TYR A 117 -7.82 5.49 10.07
N LEU A 118 -6.69 5.37 9.36
CA LEU A 118 -5.67 4.35 9.63
C LEU A 118 -4.33 4.98 10.01
N ILE A 119 -3.62 4.40 10.97
CA ILE A 119 -2.16 4.61 11.05
C ILE A 119 -1.53 3.89 9.84
N HIS A 120 -0.85 4.59 8.94
CA HIS A 120 -0.41 4.00 7.66
C HIS A 120 0.69 2.92 7.83
N ASN A 121 1.60 3.12 8.78
CA ASN A 121 2.64 2.15 9.14
C ASN A 121 3.23 2.50 10.51
N ALA A 122 4.02 1.59 11.08
CA ALA A 122 4.65 1.76 12.39
C ALA A 122 6.10 2.31 12.34
N MET A 123 6.59 2.82 11.20
CA MET A 123 8.01 3.22 11.06
C MET A 123 8.41 4.39 11.97
N PHE A 124 7.45 5.21 12.40
CA PHE A 124 7.70 6.29 13.35
C PHE A 124 8.00 5.80 14.78
N ALA A 125 7.61 4.57 15.12
CA ALA A 125 7.61 4.08 16.49
C ALA A 125 8.90 3.31 16.83
N LYS A 126 9.65 3.81 17.82
CA LYS A 126 10.87 3.16 18.32
C LYS A 126 10.58 2.09 19.37
N ASN A 127 9.44 2.19 20.05
CA ASN A 127 9.02 1.28 21.12
C ASN A 127 7.49 1.22 21.23
N ASP A 128 6.99 0.35 22.11
CA ASP A 128 5.54 0.19 22.37
C ASP A 128 4.88 1.51 22.80
N ALA A 129 5.55 2.33 23.62
CA ALA A 129 4.97 3.57 24.12
C ALA A 129 4.72 4.60 23.00
N ASP A 130 5.56 4.62 21.96
CA ASP A 130 5.35 5.49 20.80
C ASP A 130 4.07 5.11 20.04
N LEU A 131 3.86 3.80 19.83
CA LEU A 131 2.63 3.29 19.22
C LEU A 131 1.40 3.58 20.07
N GLN A 132 1.49 3.37 21.37
CA GLN A 132 0.39 3.61 22.31
C GLN A 132 -0.01 5.08 22.35
N ARG A 133 0.97 6.00 22.34
CA ARG A 133 0.69 7.44 22.24
C ARG A 133 0.01 7.81 20.93
N LYS A 134 0.49 7.29 19.79
CA LYS A 134 -0.16 7.54 18.50
C LYS A 134 -1.58 6.95 18.46
N TRP A 135 -1.80 5.76 19.02
CA TRP A 135 -3.13 5.18 19.12
C TRP A 135 -4.08 6.02 19.97
N ALA A 136 -3.60 6.59 21.08
CA ALA A 136 -4.40 7.52 21.88
C ALA A 136 -4.82 8.77 21.09
N GLU A 137 -3.97 9.27 20.17
CA GLU A 137 -4.38 10.34 19.24
C GLU A 137 -5.45 9.88 18.24
N MET A 138 -5.38 8.63 17.75
CA MET A 138 -6.43 8.04 16.90
C MET A 138 -7.77 7.93 17.64
N GLU A 139 -7.75 7.53 18.91
CA GLU A 139 -8.95 7.48 19.76
C GLU A 139 -9.54 8.88 19.96
N ALA A 140 -8.70 9.90 20.17
CA ALA A 140 -9.15 11.28 20.33
C ALA A 140 -9.86 11.80 19.07
N VAL A 141 -9.34 11.54 17.86
CA VAL A 141 -10.01 11.99 16.63
C VAL A 141 -11.31 11.24 16.34
N LYS A 142 -11.44 9.98 16.81
CA LYS A 142 -12.71 9.24 16.80
C LYS A 142 -13.73 9.88 17.75
N GLU A 143 -13.29 10.22 18.97
CA GLU A 143 -14.14 10.88 19.98
C GLU A 143 -14.64 12.26 19.50
N LEU A 144 -13.79 13.01 18.80
CA LEU A 144 -14.17 14.27 18.14
C LEU A 144 -15.13 14.09 16.95
N GLY A 145 -15.40 12.86 16.51
CA GLY A 145 -16.28 12.54 15.39
C GLY A 145 -15.69 12.76 14.01
N LEU A 146 -14.38 13.08 13.92
CA LEU A 146 -13.65 13.30 12.67
C LEU A 146 -13.43 12.00 11.89
N ALA A 147 -13.35 10.87 12.59
CA ALA A 147 -13.31 9.53 12.01
C ALA A 147 -14.41 8.65 12.65
N LYS A 148 -15.18 7.92 11.84
CA LYS A 148 -16.22 6.99 12.38
C LYS A 148 -15.61 5.71 12.92
N SER A 149 -14.66 5.14 12.19
CA SER A 149 -13.88 3.96 12.56
C SER A 149 -12.39 4.32 12.56
N ILE A 150 -11.60 3.63 13.40
CA ILE A 150 -10.14 3.78 13.42
C ILE A 150 -9.47 2.41 13.31
N GLY A 151 -8.34 2.36 12.62
CA GLY A 151 -7.62 1.12 12.38
C GLY A 151 -6.14 1.37 12.13
N VAL A 152 -5.47 0.33 11.64
CA VAL A 152 -4.04 0.34 11.35
C VAL A 152 -3.79 -0.20 9.94
N SER A 153 -2.59 0.05 9.43
CA SER A 153 -2.12 -0.51 8.16
C SER A 153 -0.66 -0.95 8.33
N ASN A 154 -0.33 -2.10 7.74
CA ASN A 154 1.03 -2.65 7.73
C ASN A 154 1.62 -2.93 9.13
N LEU A 155 0.77 -3.29 10.10
CA LEU A 155 1.23 -3.72 11.42
C LEU A 155 1.23 -5.25 11.55
N GLU A 156 2.31 -5.77 12.12
CA GLU A 156 2.43 -7.16 12.56
C GLU A 156 1.76 -7.38 13.93
N GLN A 157 1.52 -8.64 14.28
CA GLN A 157 0.83 -9.06 15.50
C GLN A 157 1.39 -8.36 16.75
N GLN A 158 2.72 -8.32 16.93
CA GLN A 158 3.34 -7.77 18.14
C GLN A 158 3.05 -6.27 18.29
N ARG A 159 2.99 -5.53 17.17
CA ARG A 159 2.72 -4.08 17.15
C ARG A 159 1.25 -3.80 17.50
N ILE A 160 0.32 -4.64 17.02
CA ILE A 160 -1.10 -4.53 17.39
C ILE A 160 -1.30 -4.94 18.85
N GLN A 161 -0.63 -5.97 19.34
CA GLN A 161 -0.64 -6.34 20.76
C GLN A 161 -0.15 -5.19 21.66
N ALA A 162 0.88 -4.45 21.24
CA ALA A 162 1.34 -3.28 21.97
C ALA A 162 0.25 -2.20 22.11
N ILE A 163 -0.51 -1.96 21.04
CA ILE A 163 -1.66 -1.03 21.03
C ILE A 163 -2.77 -1.54 21.98
N LEU A 164 -3.15 -2.82 21.86
CA LEU A 164 -4.24 -3.42 22.64
C LEU A 164 -4.02 -3.37 24.15
N LYS A 165 -2.77 -3.26 24.63
CA LYS A 165 -2.46 -3.11 26.07
C LYS A 165 -3.04 -1.83 26.68
N THR A 166 -3.24 -0.77 25.89
CA THR A 166 -3.70 0.53 26.38
C THR A 166 -4.94 1.06 25.65
N ALA A 167 -5.35 0.41 24.56
CA ALA A 167 -6.49 0.83 23.75
C ALA A 167 -7.80 0.76 24.54
N LYS A 168 -8.55 1.86 24.52
CA LYS A 168 -9.96 1.93 24.93
C LYS A 168 -10.88 1.45 23.81
N VAL A 169 -10.50 1.75 22.57
CA VAL A 169 -11.17 1.29 21.35
C VAL A 169 -10.16 0.45 20.57
N PRO A 170 -10.38 -0.86 20.37
CA PRO A 170 -9.47 -1.70 19.61
C PRO A 170 -9.47 -1.27 18.13
N PRO A 171 -8.37 -1.50 17.38
CA PRO A 171 -8.38 -1.27 15.94
C PRO A 171 -9.49 -2.05 15.26
N ALA A 172 -10.29 -1.38 14.42
CA ALA A 172 -11.39 -2.01 13.71
C ALA A 172 -10.91 -2.91 12.56
N ILE A 173 -9.78 -2.57 11.97
CA ILE A 173 -9.24 -3.19 10.76
C ILE A 173 -7.73 -3.03 10.69
N ASN A 174 -7.06 -4.02 10.09
CA ASN A 174 -5.67 -3.91 9.64
C ASN A 174 -5.61 -4.01 8.11
N GLN A 175 -5.09 -2.98 7.46
CA GLN A 175 -4.89 -2.95 6.00
C GLN A 175 -3.48 -3.45 5.64
N ILE A 176 -3.35 -4.48 4.81
CA ILE A 176 -2.05 -5.12 4.54
C ILE A 176 -1.89 -5.55 3.07
N GLU A 177 -0.65 -5.77 2.64
CA GLU A 177 -0.42 -6.51 1.40
C GLU A 177 -0.85 -7.97 1.59
N LEU A 178 -1.75 -8.45 0.74
CA LEU A 178 -2.17 -9.84 0.77
C LEU A 178 -2.64 -10.29 -0.63
N HIS A 179 -2.09 -11.42 -1.07
CA HIS A 179 -2.37 -12.08 -2.34
C HIS A 179 -1.86 -13.54 -2.26
N PRO A 180 -2.14 -14.41 -3.24
CA PRO A 180 -1.71 -15.82 -3.20
C PRO A 180 -0.22 -16.07 -2.89
N TYR A 181 0.69 -15.21 -3.36
CA TYR A 181 2.14 -15.31 -3.05
C TYR A 181 2.57 -14.68 -1.72
N PHE A 182 1.64 -14.06 -0.98
CA PHE A 182 1.86 -13.40 0.30
C PHE A 182 0.61 -13.46 1.19
N GLN A 183 0.31 -14.66 1.70
CA GLN A 183 -0.97 -14.94 2.37
C GLN A 183 -1.02 -14.52 3.84
N ARG A 184 0.15 -14.39 4.49
CA ARG A 184 0.29 -13.97 5.90
C ARG A 184 -0.64 -14.74 6.85
N THR A 185 -0.78 -16.04 6.64
CA THR A 185 -1.80 -16.91 7.26
C THR A 185 -1.88 -16.78 8.79
N GLU A 186 -0.74 -16.74 9.48
CA GLU A 186 -0.71 -16.61 10.95
C GLU A 186 -1.30 -15.27 11.41
N LEU A 187 -0.91 -14.15 10.78
CA LEU A 187 -1.46 -12.85 11.11
C LEU A 187 -2.95 -12.77 10.79
N VAL A 188 -3.37 -13.28 9.63
CA VAL A 188 -4.80 -13.28 9.23
C VAL A 188 -5.64 -14.02 10.27
N SER A 189 -5.21 -15.23 10.65
CA SER A 189 -5.90 -16.03 11.68
C SER A 189 -5.94 -15.30 13.02
N TRP A 190 -4.85 -14.65 13.41
CA TRP A 190 -4.80 -13.91 14.67
C TRP A 190 -5.72 -12.68 14.67
N LEU A 191 -5.76 -11.91 13.58
CA LEU A 191 -6.65 -10.75 13.43
C LEU A 191 -8.12 -11.17 13.55
N GLN A 192 -8.52 -12.27 12.92
CA GLN A 192 -9.87 -12.83 13.03
C GLN A 192 -10.22 -13.20 14.47
N GLN A 193 -9.29 -13.82 15.22
CA GLN A 193 -9.50 -14.14 16.63
C GLN A 193 -9.67 -12.90 17.52
N GLN A 194 -9.04 -11.78 17.14
CA GLN A 194 -9.19 -10.49 17.83
C GLN A 194 -10.42 -9.68 17.36
N ASN A 195 -11.24 -10.23 16.46
CA ASN A 195 -12.32 -9.51 15.80
C ASN A 195 -11.83 -8.22 15.12
N ILE A 196 -10.64 -8.26 14.51
CA ILE A 196 -10.08 -7.16 13.73
C ILE A 196 -10.25 -7.54 12.25
N ALA A 197 -10.96 -6.71 11.50
CA ALA A 197 -11.16 -6.94 10.08
C ALA A 197 -9.84 -6.85 9.30
N LEU A 198 -9.86 -7.34 8.06
CA LEU A 198 -8.72 -7.23 7.15
C LEU A 198 -9.13 -6.49 5.87
N ALA A 199 -8.32 -5.52 5.49
CA ALA A 199 -8.32 -4.99 4.13
C ALA A 199 -7.02 -5.39 3.43
N CYS A 200 -7.08 -5.83 2.18
CA CYS A 200 -5.89 -6.16 1.40
C CYS A 200 -5.71 -5.20 0.22
N TYR A 201 -4.51 -4.67 0.07
CA TYR A 201 -4.07 -4.01 -1.17
C TYR A 201 -3.11 -4.93 -1.96
N SER A 202 -2.88 -4.56 -3.22
CA SER A 202 -2.12 -5.36 -4.19
C SER A 202 -2.60 -6.82 -4.39
N PRO A 203 -3.90 -7.12 -4.34
CA PRO A 203 -4.40 -8.49 -4.53
C PRO A 203 -4.04 -9.08 -5.91
N LEU A 204 -3.80 -8.22 -6.89
CA LEU A 204 -3.49 -8.59 -8.28
C LEU A 204 -1.99 -8.73 -8.55
N ALA A 205 -1.12 -8.60 -7.54
CA ALA A 205 0.33 -8.74 -7.74
C ALA A 205 0.71 -10.04 -8.46
N PRO A 206 0.10 -11.21 -8.21
CA PRO A 206 0.40 -12.44 -8.94
C PRO A 206 0.17 -12.37 -10.45
N LEU A 207 -0.70 -11.48 -10.94
CA LEU A 207 -1.06 -11.33 -12.35
C LEU A 207 -0.31 -10.23 -13.08
N ARG A 208 0.51 -9.46 -12.35
CA ARG A 208 1.32 -8.40 -12.94
C ARG A 208 2.68 -8.96 -13.36
N SER A 209 3.25 -8.35 -14.40
CA SER A 209 4.66 -8.52 -14.78
C SER A 209 5.50 -7.36 -14.25
N GLY A 210 6.82 -7.52 -14.25
CA GLY A 210 7.77 -6.49 -13.84
C GLY A 210 7.94 -6.39 -12.31
N SER A 211 8.54 -5.30 -11.84
CA SER A 211 9.04 -5.17 -10.46
C SER A 211 7.98 -5.24 -9.36
N PHE A 212 6.70 -5.04 -9.70
CA PHE A 212 5.56 -5.17 -8.77
C PHE A 212 4.68 -6.39 -9.09
N GLY A 213 5.23 -7.33 -9.85
CA GLY A 213 4.49 -8.42 -10.47
C GLY A 213 5.08 -9.81 -10.19
N GLY A 214 4.19 -10.74 -9.88
CA GLY A 214 4.51 -12.13 -9.61
C GLY A 214 4.48 -13.03 -10.83
N ARG A 215 4.23 -12.53 -12.05
CA ARG A 215 4.22 -13.35 -13.27
C ARG A 215 5.62 -13.57 -13.87
N PRO A 216 5.87 -14.76 -14.47
CA PRO A 216 5.03 -15.95 -14.40
C PRO A 216 5.08 -16.57 -12.99
N GLY A 217 4.07 -17.37 -12.63
CA GLY A 217 4.06 -18.05 -11.35
C GLY A 217 3.02 -19.17 -11.22
N PRO A 218 3.04 -19.89 -10.08
CA PRO A 218 2.33 -21.16 -9.92
C PRO A 218 0.80 -21.06 -9.94
N VAL A 219 0.23 -19.86 -9.87
CA VAL A 219 -1.23 -19.67 -9.93
C VAL A 219 -1.75 -19.29 -11.33
N ASP A 220 -0.87 -19.12 -12.34
CA ASP A 220 -1.29 -18.65 -13.67
C ASP A 220 -2.32 -19.61 -14.32
N ASP A 221 -2.06 -20.92 -14.31
CA ASP A 221 -2.94 -21.91 -14.95
C ASP A 221 -4.32 -22.01 -14.26
N ILE A 222 -4.35 -21.98 -12.92
CA ILE A 222 -5.62 -22.05 -12.19
C ILE A 222 -6.42 -20.76 -12.34
N PHE A 223 -5.76 -19.60 -12.41
CA PHE A 223 -6.45 -18.33 -12.68
C PHE A 223 -7.08 -18.34 -14.08
N GLN A 224 -6.36 -18.82 -15.09
CA GLN A 224 -6.88 -18.96 -16.45
C GLN A 224 -8.07 -19.94 -16.51
N ALA A 225 -7.96 -21.10 -15.85
CA ALA A 225 -9.02 -22.10 -15.82
C ALA A 225 -10.30 -21.57 -15.15
N LEU A 226 -10.15 -20.89 -14.01
CA LEU A 226 -11.29 -20.31 -13.27
C LEU A 226 -11.90 -19.11 -13.99
N ALA A 227 -11.08 -18.26 -14.62
CA ALA A 227 -11.56 -17.16 -15.47
C ALA A 227 -12.48 -17.70 -16.59
N LYS A 228 -12.07 -18.79 -17.25
CA LYS A 228 -12.90 -19.48 -18.25
C LYS A 228 -14.16 -20.09 -17.64
N LYS A 229 -14.07 -20.75 -16.47
CA LYS A 229 -15.21 -21.36 -15.77
C LYS A 229 -16.30 -20.34 -15.45
N TYR A 230 -15.91 -19.17 -14.93
CA TYR A 230 -16.84 -18.13 -14.48
C TYR A 230 -17.16 -17.08 -15.56
N ASN A 231 -16.54 -17.18 -16.76
CA ASN A 231 -16.68 -16.21 -17.85
C ASN A 231 -16.34 -14.77 -17.42
N VAL A 232 -15.19 -14.63 -16.75
CA VAL A 232 -14.63 -13.36 -16.26
C VAL A 232 -13.15 -13.28 -16.60
N ASP A 233 -12.49 -12.14 -16.35
CA ASP A 233 -11.04 -12.03 -16.53
C ASP A 233 -10.31 -12.53 -15.27
N GLU A 234 -9.03 -12.88 -15.42
CA GLU A 234 -8.22 -13.42 -14.32
C GLU A 234 -8.11 -12.46 -13.12
N SER A 235 -8.19 -11.14 -13.36
CA SER A 235 -8.20 -10.16 -12.28
C SER A 235 -9.38 -10.33 -11.35
N GLU A 236 -10.56 -10.67 -11.87
CA GLU A 236 -11.76 -10.88 -11.08
C GLU A 236 -11.60 -12.12 -10.20
N ILE A 237 -10.89 -13.16 -10.67
CA ILE A 237 -10.52 -14.32 -9.86
C ILE A 237 -9.60 -13.90 -8.71
N GLY A 238 -8.55 -13.12 -8.98
CA GLY A 238 -7.63 -12.63 -7.96
C GLY A 238 -8.31 -11.75 -6.90
N LEU A 239 -9.24 -10.89 -7.31
CA LEU A 239 -10.05 -10.09 -6.40
C LEU A 239 -11.02 -10.97 -5.59
N ARG A 240 -11.70 -11.93 -6.22
CA ARG A 240 -12.60 -12.85 -5.52
C ARG A 240 -11.91 -13.77 -4.55
N TRP A 241 -10.68 -14.18 -4.84
CA TRP A 241 -9.90 -14.96 -3.89
C TRP A 241 -9.81 -14.27 -2.53
N ALA A 242 -9.59 -12.95 -2.49
CA ALA A 242 -9.59 -12.21 -1.22
C ALA A 242 -11.01 -11.89 -0.70
N ILE A 243 -11.96 -11.51 -1.57
CA ILE A 243 -13.34 -11.18 -1.14
C ILE A 243 -14.03 -12.39 -0.51
N ASP A 244 -13.92 -13.57 -1.11
CA ASP A 244 -14.61 -14.77 -0.64
C ASP A 244 -14.00 -15.36 0.65
N GLN A 245 -12.82 -14.89 1.05
CA GLN A 245 -12.21 -15.11 2.37
C GLN A 245 -12.68 -14.08 3.42
N GLY A 246 -13.57 -13.16 3.06
CA GLY A 246 -14.13 -12.14 3.95
C GLY A 246 -13.21 -10.93 4.14
N HIS A 247 -12.35 -10.63 3.16
CA HIS A 247 -11.44 -9.48 3.22
C HIS A 247 -11.95 -8.32 2.37
N VAL A 248 -11.80 -7.10 2.86
CA VAL A 248 -12.02 -5.89 2.06
C VAL A 248 -10.88 -5.80 1.04
N VAL A 249 -11.20 -5.58 -0.22
CA VAL A 249 -10.20 -5.54 -1.29
C VAL A 249 -10.04 -4.13 -1.84
N ILE A 250 -8.79 -3.67 -1.87
CA ILE A 250 -8.41 -2.40 -2.46
C ILE A 250 -7.78 -2.68 -3.81
N THR A 251 -8.40 -2.15 -4.86
CA THR A 251 -7.88 -2.23 -6.22
C THR A 251 -8.01 -0.89 -6.90
N THR A 252 -7.28 -0.71 -7.99
CA THR A 252 -7.27 0.53 -8.76
C THR A 252 -7.12 0.22 -10.23
N SER A 253 -7.53 1.15 -11.08
CA SER A 253 -7.34 1.05 -12.52
C SER A 253 -7.37 2.43 -13.16
N SER A 254 -6.51 2.63 -14.15
CA SER A 254 -6.59 3.76 -15.09
C SER A 254 -7.51 3.47 -16.28
N LYS A 255 -8.13 2.29 -16.35
CA LYS A 255 -8.99 1.86 -17.47
C LYS A 255 -10.46 1.85 -17.03
N PRO A 256 -11.31 2.79 -17.52
CA PRO A 256 -12.73 2.86 -17.18
C PRO A 256 -13.48 1.53 -17.36
N GLU A 257 -13.16 0.76 -18.39
CA GLU A 257 -13.80 -0.52 -18.70
C GLU A 257 -13.53 -1.57 -17.61
N ARG A 258 -12.33 -1.57 -17.02
CA ARG A 258 -11.99 -2.46 -15.90
C ARG A 258 -12.73 -2.05 -14.62
N ILE A 259 -12.82 -0.74 -14.35
CA ILE A 259 -13.56 -0.21 -13.20
C ILE A 259 -15.03 -0.66 -13.27
N GLN A 260 -15.68 -0.41 -14.40
CA GLN A 260 -17.07 -0.83 -14.62
C GLN A 260 -17.22 -2.35 -14.63
N GLY A 261 -16.25 -3.06 -15.22
CA GLY A 261 -16.19 -4.52 -15.26
C GLY A 261 -16.19 -5.13 -13.86
N TYR A 262 -15.34 -4.65 -12.96
CA TYR A 262 -15.28 -5.14 -11.58
C TYR A 262 -16.59 -4.94 -10.83
N ALA A 263 -17.17 -3.74 -10.88
CA ALA A 263 -18.45 -3.46 -10.21
C ALA A 263 -19.59 -4.38 -10.70
N LYS A 264 -19.58 -4.75 -11.99
CA LYS A 264 -20.60 -5.61 -12.59
C LYS A 264 -20.36 -7.10 -12.39
N LYS A 265 -19.12 -7.56 -12.59
CA LYS A 265 -18.78 -8.99 -12.68
C LYS A 265 -18.46 -9.60 -11.32
N LEU A 266 -17.86 -8.86 -10.38
CA LEU A 266 -17.54 -9.43 -9.08
C LEU A 266 -18.79 -9.99 -8.37
N PRO A 267 -19.93 -9.27 -8.28
CA PRO A 267 -21.14 -9.81 -7.66
C PRO A 267 -21.75 -11.04 -8.36
N SER A 268 -21.40 -11.32 -9.63
CA SER A 268 -22.07 -12.36 -10.41
C SER A 268 -21.51 -13.77 -10.17
N PHE A 269 -20.44 -13.90 -9.37
CA PHE A 269 -19.88 -15.21 -9.02
C PHE A 269 -19.19 -15.18 -7.65
N LYS A 270 -18.94 -16.40 -7.16
CA LYS A 270 -18.25 -16.70 -5.91
C LYS A 270 -17.36 -17.90 -6.13
N LEU A 271 -16.13 -17.84 -5.64
CA LEU A 271 -15.25 -18.99 -5.60
C LEU A 271 -15.71 -19.96 -4.52
N THR A 272 -15.59 -21.24 -4.82
CA THR A 272 -15.82 -22.32 -3.85
C THR A 272 -14.66 -22.38 -2.84
N THR A 273 -14.91 -22.98 -1.68
CA THR A 273 -13.87 -23.19 -0.66
C THR A 273 -12.68 -23.98 -1.21
N ASP A 274 -12.93 -24.98 -2.06
CA ASP A 274 -11.88 -25.79 -2.69
C ASP A 274 -11.03 -24.94 -3.65
N GLU A 275 -11.65 -24.12 -4.50
CA GLU A 275 -10.92 -23.23 -5.41
C GLU A 275 -10.05 -22.20 -4.68
N ILE A 276 -10.56 -21.66 -3.57
CA ILE A 276 -9.78 -20.75 -2.71
C ILE A 276 -8.57 -21.49 -2.11
N SER A 277 -8.78 -22.73 -1.65
CA SER A 277 -7.73 -23.59 -1.10
C SER A 277 -6.69 -23.97 -2.15
N ASP A 278 -7.11 -24.34 -3.36
CA ASP A 278 -6.22 -24.70 -4.47
C ASP A 278 -5.33 -23.52 -4.89
N ILE A 279 -5.92 -22.32 -5.02
CA ILE A 279 -5.15 -21.09 -5.27
C ILE A 279 -4.16 -20.85 -4.14
N ALA A 280 -4.58 -21.03 -2.88
CA ALA A 280 -3.71 -20.83 -1.74
C ALA A 280 -2.55 -21.85 -1.71
N GLU A 281 -2.79 -23.11 -2.03
CA GLU A 281 -1.76 -24.14 -2.09
C GLU A 281 -0.74 -23.88 -3.20
N LEU A 282 -1.21 -23.55 -4.39
CA LEU A 282 -0.35 -23.15 -5.50
C LEU A 282 0.42 -21.87 -5.18
N GLY A 283 -0.25 -20.89 -4.59
CA GLY A 283 0.34 -19.61 -4.18
C GLY A 283 1.52 -19.78 -3.23
N ARG A 284 1.44 -20.71 -2.27
CA ARG A 284 2.53 -21.00 -1.32
C ARG A 284 3.82 -21.52 -1.98
N LYS A 285 3.77 -21.96 -3.23
CA LYS A 285 4.96 -22.39 -4.00
C LYS A 285 5.83 -21.21 -4.45
N LYS A 286 5.37 -19.96 -4.29
CA LYS A 286 6.14 -18.74 -4.59
C LYS A 286 5.96 -17.71 -3.48
N ALA A 287 7.05 -17.28 -2.88
CA ALA A 287 7.08 -16.14 -1.95
C ALA A 287 7.43 -14.87 -2.73
N PHE A 288 6.50 -13.92 -2.76
CA PHE A 288 6.67 -12.63 -3.43
C PHE A 288 5.93 -11.55 -2.63
N ALA A 289 6.53 -10.39 -2.43
CA ALA A 289 5.85 -9.21 -1.89
C ALA A 289 6.20 -8.03 -2.80
N ALA A 290 5.23 -7.20 -3.15
CA ALA A 290 5.42 -6.04 -4.01
C ALA A 290 5.85 -4.79 -3.24
N PHE A 291 5.53 -4.66 -1.94
CA PHE A 291 5.85 -3.46 -1.16
C PHE A 291 6.68 -3.75 0.10
N TRP A 292 6.26 -4.72 0.93
CA TRP A 292 6.93 -4.98 2.21
C TRP A 292 7.82 -6.20 2.17
N HIS A 293 8.91 -6.12 1.41
CA HIS A 293 9.85 -7.23 1.24
C HIS A 293 10.42 -7.78 2.56
N ALA A 294 10.56 -6.94 3.59
CA ALA A 294 11.03 -7.34 4.92
C ALA A 294 10.11 -8.34 5.63
N PHE A 295 8.84 -8.41 5.25
CA PHE A 295 7.86 -9.36 5.80
C PHE A 295 7.71 -10.63 4.95
N ALA A 296 8.36 -10.69 3.78
CA ALA A 296 8.30 -11.87 2.94
C ALA A 296 9.16 -13.02 3.52
N PRO A 297 8.72 -14.30 3.40
CA PRO A 297 9.53 -15.44 3.82
C PRO A 297 10.92 -15.43 3.16
N SER A 298 11.96 -15.69 3.95
CA SER A 298 13.35 -15.79 3.49
C SER A 298 13.51 -16.95 2.49
N GLY A 299 14.04 -16.65 1.29
CA GLY A 299 14.35 -17.66 0.27
C GLY A 299 13.52 -17.62 -1.03
N GLY A 300 12.58 -16.69 -1.18
CA GLY A 300 11.87 -16.45 -2.46
C GLY A 300 12.68 -15.63 -3.48
N ASP A 301 12.16 -15.51 -4.71
CA ASP A 301 12.72 -14.70 -5.83
C ASP A 301 13.08 -13.24 -5.44
N ASN A 302 12.66 -12.78 -4.27
CA ASN A 302 13.04 -11.50 -3.66
C ASN A 302 14.57 -11.33 -3.51
N PHE A 303 15.33 -12.40 -3.22
CA PHE A 303 16.80 -12.30 -3.16
C PHE A 303 17.41 -12.04 -4.55
N ARG A 304 16.78 -12.58 -5.60
CA ARG A 304 17.18 -12.37 -7.00
C ARG A 304 16.86 -10.96 -7.49
N LEU A 305 15.74 -10.36 -7.08
CA LEU A 305 15.39 -8.98 -7.46
C LEU A 305 16.27 -7.94 -6.74
N LEU A 306 16.67 -8.19 -5.51
CA LEU A 306 17.65 -7.34 -4.81
C LEU A 306 19.06 -7.48 -5.40
N SER A 307 19.46 -8.68 -5.84
CA SER A 307 20.75 -8.89 -6.52
C SER A 307 20.76 -8.38 -7.95
N SER A 308 19.67 -8.54 -8.72
CA SER A 308 19.58 -7.98 -10.08
C SER A 308 19.49 -6.45 -10.03
N ARG A 309 18.77 -5.87 -9.05
CA ARG A 309 18.85 -4.41 -8.81
C ARG A 309 20.26 -3.93 -8.50
N ARG A 310 21.11 -4.74 -7.84
CA ARG A 310 22.53 -4.39 -7.67
C ARG A 310 23.27 -4.35 -9.01
N GLU A 311 23.07 -5.34 -9.88
CA GLU A 311 23.80 -5.44 -11.15
C GLU A 311 23.28 -4.47 -12.23
N ASP A 312 21.96 -4.30 -12.34
CA ASP A 312 21.30 -3.46 -13.34
C ASP A 312 21.52 -1.96 -13.04
N LEU A 313 21.46 -1.54 -11.76
CA LEU A 313 21.78 -0.15 -11.37
C LEU A 313 23.28 0.18 -11.56
N ILE A 314 24.16 -0.82 -11.45
CA ILE A 314 25.60 -0.66 -11.71
C ILE A 314 25.89 -0.61 -13.21
N GLN A 315 25.14 -1.32 -14.07
CA GLN A 315 25.39 -1.35 -15.51
C GLN A 315 24.75 -0.20 -16.29
N ASP A 316 23.56 0.26 -15.91
CA ASP A 316 22.81 1.24 -16.72
C ASP A 316 23.15 2.71 -16.43
N ASN A 317 23.75 3.02 -15.28
CA ASN A 317 24.08 4.40 -14.87
C ASN A 317 25.57 4.68 -14.65
N TRP A 318 26.46 3.72 -14.92
CA TRP A 318 27.90 3.92 -14.71
C TRP A 318 28.61 4.33 -16.00
N PRO A 319 29.20 5.53 -16.11
CA PRO A 319 29.99 5.89 -17.28
C PRO A 319 31.19 4.95 -17.39
N LYS A 320 31.30 4.22 -18.51
CA LYS A 320 32.38 3.26 -18.82
C LYS A 320 33.73 3.94 -19.10
N HIS A 321 34.16 4.86 -18.24
CA HIS A 321 35.47 5.48 -18.34
C HIS A 321 36.26 5.30 -17.04
N ASN A 322 37.37 4.56 -17.18
CA ASN A 322 38.42 4.30 -16.19
C ASN A 322 38.01 3.54 -14.93
N ILE A 323 37.84 2.22 -15.07
CA ILE A 323 37.99 1.31 -13.93
C ILE A 323 39.33 0.61 -14.08
N ASN A 324 40.30 1.01 -13.26
CA ASN A 324 41.54 0.28 -13.00
C ASN A 324 41.58 -0.21 -11.54
N ALA A 325 40.42 -0.55 -10.98
CA ALA A 325 40.29 -1.16 -9.67
C ALA A 325 39.48 -2.45 -9.81
N LYS A 326 40.10 -3.57 -9.41
CA LYS A 326 39.46 -4.89 -9.41
C LYS A 326 38.23 -4.84 -8.51
N SER A 327 37.08 -5.22 -9.05
CA SER A 327 35.76 -5.30 -8.42
C SER A 327 35.65 -6.30 -7.25
N ALA A 328 36.76 -6.79 -6.72
CA ALA A 328 36.78 -7.79 -5.64
C ALA A 328 36.95 -7.15 -4.25
N ASP A 329 37.54 -5.94 -4.13
CA ASP A 329 37.98 -5.44 -2.83
C ASP A 329 36.92 -4.59 -2.07
N ILE A 330 35.80 -4.24 -2.71
CA ILE A 330 34.71 -3.45 -2.08
C ILE A 330 33.67 -4.36 -1.39
N VAL A 331 33.63 -5.65 -1.74
CA VAL A 331 32.61 -6.59 -1.23
C VAL A 331 32.97 -7.16 0.15
N ASP A 332 34.25 -7.16 0.53
CA ASP A 332 34.72 -7.84 1.75
C ASP A 332 34.82 -6.94 3.01
N THR A 333 34.71 -5.62 2.87
CA THR A 333 34.93 -4.69 4.02
C THR A 333 33.66 -4.22 4.72
N TRP A 334 32.47 -4.42 4.14
CA TRP A 334 31.23 -3.89 4.69
C TRP A 334 30.15 -4.97 4.66
N GLY A 335 29.67 -5.36 5.85
CA GLY A 335 28.57 -6.31 6.04
C GLY A 335 27.27 -5.87 5.33
N PRO A 336 26.18 -6.66 5.44
CA PRO A 336 25.02 -6.57 4.55
C PRO A 336 24.42 -5.16 4.51
N ALA A 337 24.79 -4.39 3.48
CA ALA A 337 24.28 -3.06 3.21
C ALA A 337 22.86 -3.15 2.61
N GLU A 338 21.88 -2.58 3.32
CA GLU A 338 20.52 -2.35 2.85
C GLU A 338 20.48 -1.09 1.98
N LEU A 339 20.09 -1.22 0.71
CA LEU A 339 19.81 -0.09 -0.17
C LEU A 339 18.34 0.32 0.01
N LEU A 340 18.07 1.47 0.63
CA LEU A 340 16.71 1.86 1.02
C LEU A 340 15.88 2.54 -0.08
N SER A 341 16.49 3.12 -1.12
CA SER A 341 15.79 3.53 -2.35
C SER A 341 16.76 4.09 -3.39
N ALA A 342 16.45 3.90 -4.68
CA ALA A 342 16.98 4.69 -5.78
C ALA A 342 15.80 5.14 -6.65
N SER A 343 15.70 6.44 -6.96
CA SER A 343 14.74 6.95 -7.94
C SER A 343 15.50 7.49 -9.15
N SER A 344 15.27 6.91 -10.32
CA SER A 344 15.66 7.52 -11.58
C SER A 344 14.51 8.42 -12.05
N HIS A 345 14.80 9.71 -12.19
CA HIS A 345 14.44 10.60 -13.31
C HIS A 345 14.65 12.05 -12.83
N GLU A 346 15.74 12.64 -13.32
CA GLU A 346 16.08 14.08 -13.29
C GLU A 346 15.83 14.80 -11.95
N GLY A 347 16.66 14.50 -10.95
CA GLY A 347 16.75 15.21 -9.66
C GLY A 347 17.94 14.68 -8.85
N PRO A 348 18.47 15.43 -7.86
CA PRO A 348 19.70 15.06 -7.16
C PRO A 348 19.57 13.67 -6.51
N PHE A 349 20.53 12.81 -6.80
CA PHE A 349 20.66 11.49 -6.19
C PHE A 349 20.97 11.62 -4.69
N ALA A 350 20.38 10.75 -3.87
CA ALA A 350 20.81 10.50 -2.50
C ALA A 350 20.90 8.99 -2.28
N MET A 351 22.08 8.50 -1.90
CA MET A 351 22.29 7.10 -1.57
C MET A 351 22.40 6.95 -0.05
N TRP A 352 21.67 5.97 0.50
CA TRP A 352 21.69 5.67 1.92
C TRP A 352 22.48 4.38 2.15
N ILE A 353 23.52 4.46 2.98
CA ILE A 353 24.24 3.28 3.49
C ILE A 353 24.20 3.37 5.02
N GLY A 354 23.31 2.60 5.64
CA GLY A 354 23.13 2.62 7.09
C GLY A 354 22.69 4.01 7.62
N ARG A 355 23.49 4.62 8.51
CA ARG A 355 23.21 5.92 9.14
C ARG A 355 23.88 7.13 8.46
N GLU A 356 24.56 6.92 7.34
CA GLU A 356 25.26 7.98 6.62
C GLU A 356 24.54 8.31 5.31
N ILE A 357 24.45 9.60 4.99
CA ILE A 357 23.96 10.09 3.70
C ILE A 357 25.17 10.19 2.77
N LEU A 358 25.14 9.46 1.66
CA LEU A 358 26.05 9.68 0.54
C LEU A 358 25.42 10.68 -0.43
N CYS A 359 25.73 11.95 -0.16
CA CYS A 359 25.73 13.13 -1.04
C CYS A 359 24.43 13.57 -1.73
N THR A 360 24.41 14.85 -2.13
CA THR A 360 23.45 15.47 -3.06
C THR A 360 24.27 16.04 -4.23
N GLU A 361 23.92 15.73 -5.48
CA GLU A 361 24.63 16.25 -6.66
C GLU A 361 24.50 17.78 -6.80
N ASP A 362 25.60 18.45 -7.13
CA ASP A 362 25.62 19.83 -7.65
C ASP A 362 26.19 19.79 -9.08
N PHE A 363 25.34 20.03 -10.09
CA PHE A 363 25.71 19.96 -11.50
C PHE A 363 26.30 21.30 -11.97
N LYS A 364 27.63 21.37 -12.12
CA LYS A 364 28.31 22.54 -12.71
C LYS A 364 29.28 22.11 -13.80
N GLY A 365 29.12 22.69 -14.99
CA GLY A 365 30.15 22.65 -16.05
C GLY A 365 30.42 21.27 -16.69
N ASN A 366 29.40 20.43 -16.88
CA ASN A 366 29.53 19.08 -17.47
C ASN A 366 30.46 18.12 -16.70
N GLN A 367 30.71 18.38 -15.40
CA GLN A 367 31.42 17.46 -14.53
C GLN A 367 30.63 17.26 -13.23
N TYR A 368 30.61 16.02 -12.75
CA TYR A 368 30.04 15.65 -11.46
C TYR A 368 31.06 15.95 -10.36
N HIS A 369 30.66 16.71 -9.35
CA HIS A 369 31.47 16.99 -8.16
C HIS A 369 30.89 16.25 -6.95
N TRP A 370 31.73 15.44 -6.31
CA TRP A 370 31.38 14.75 -5.06
C TRP A 370 31.78 15.62 -3.87
N ASN A 371 30.83 15.97 -3.00
CA ASN A 371 31.11 16.59 -1.71
C ASN A 371 31.23 15.49 -0.63
N GLU A 372 32.18 15.65 0.29
CA GLU A 372 32.55 14.66 1.32
C GLU A 372 31.37 14.13 2.15
N ALA A 373 31.50 12.89 2.64
CA ALA A 373 30.52 12.22 3.48
C ALA A 373 30.22 13.02 4.75
N PHE A 374 28.93 13.20 5.08
CA PHE A 374 28.52 13.81 6.34
C PHE A 374 28.33 12.73 7.42
N ASP A 375 29.21 12.71 8.41
CA ASP A 375 28.96 11.99 9.67
C ASP A 375 27.96 12.80 10.51
N LEU A 376 26.76 12.24 10.71
CA LEU A 376 25.69 12.86 11.51
C LEU A 376 25.98 12.89 13.02
N ASN A 377 27.16 12.44 13.47
CA ASN A 377 27.55 12.54 14.88
C ASN A 377 28.02 13.94 15.33
N HIS A 378 28.21 14.89 14.40
CA HIS A 378 28.69 16.25 14.73
C HIS A 378 27.87 17.38 14.09
N VAL A 379 26.56 17.39 14.31
CA VAL A 379 25.73 18.60 14.13
C VAL A 379 25.20 19.00 15.51
N SER A 380 25.88 19.96 16.15
CA SER A 380 25.47 20.63 17.39
C SER A 380 24.39 21.68 17.13
#